data_AF-A0A9Q1LS44-F1
#
_entry.id   AF-A0A9Q1LS44-F1
#
_cell.length_a   1.000
_cell.length_b   1.000
_cell.length_c   1.000
_cell.angle_alpha   90.00
_cell.angle_beta   90.00
_cell.angle_gamma   90.00
#
_symmetry.space_group_name_H-M   'P 1'
#
loop_
_entity.id
_entity.type
_entity.pdbx_description
1 polymer ?
#
loop_
_entity_poly.entity_id
_entity_poly.type
_entity_poly.pdbx_seq_one_letter_code
_entity_poly.pdbx_strand_id
1 'polypeptide(L)'
;MRLSFIRPISCCAVSSSPSTSFKPQTPLFLRPPTFKTTLSDLKKWHLWAKSLASSVSSTFLKLDNGPNSELLLRELNWLIEDTIETPKSFFQETINPVSTRVCLDELYNLWKQRVEKRRPFQYIVGCEHWRDLVLSVEEGVLIPRPETELIVDLVDDVVKENEELKEGLWADLGTGSGALAIGIARILGSDGRVIATDLSPVATAVASYNVQRKKSM
;
A
#
# COMPACT_ATOMS: atom_id res chain seq x y z
N MET A 1 -15.00 23.53 -19.76
CA MET A 1 -14.54 22.41 -18.92
C MET A 1 -13.83 21.38 -19.80
N ARG A 2 -12.55 21.63 -20.12
CA ARG A 2 -11.64 20.77 -20.89
C ARG A 2 -10.25 21.06 -20.35
N LEU A 3 -9.65 20.10 -19.65
CA LEU A 3 -8.23 20.13 -19.33
C LEU A 3 -7.48 19.64 -20.57
N SER A 4 -6.95 20.57 -21.35
CA SER A 4 -6.05 20.26 -22.46
C SER A 4 -4.62 20.25 -21.96
N PHE A 5 -4.10 19.06 -21.64
CA PHE A 5 -2.66 18.84 -21.53
C PHE A 5 -2.15 18.15 -22.79
N ILE A 6 -1.35 18.90 -23.52
CA ILE A 6 -0.58 18.48 -24.69
C ILE A 6 0.39 17.36 -24.25
N ARG A 7 0.30 16.18 -24.88
CA ARG A 7 1.42 15.22 -24.99
C ARG A 7 2.42 15.80 -26.00
N PRO A 8 3.74 15.55 -25.91
CA PRO A 8 4.35 14.32 -25.38
C PRO A 8 5.56 14.54 -24.45
N ILE A 9 5.83 13.61 -23.53
CA ILE A 9 7.21 13.43 -23.03
C ILE A 9 7.63 12.01 -23.36
N SER A 10 8.56 11.97 -24.32
CA SER A 10 9.38 10.85 -24.69
C SER A 10 10.18 10.37 -23.47
N CYS A 11 9.98 9.13 -23.06
CA CYS A 11 10.93 8.42 -22.22
C CYS A 11 12.17 8.14 -23.09
N CYS A 12 13.17 9.01 -23.06
CA CYS A 12 14.48 8.69 -23.61
C CYS A 12 15.19 7.71 -22.67
N ALA A 13 14.86 6.43 -22.82
CA ALA A 13 15.70 5.34 -22.33
C ALA A 13 16.84 5.14 -23.33
N VAL A 14 18.05 5.55 -22.95
CA VAL A 14 19.27 5.13 -23.63
C VAL A 14 19.60 3.72 -23.11
N SER A 15 19.53 2.73 -24.01
CA SER A 15 20.08 1.34 -24.01
C SER A 15 20.83 0.87 -22.75
N SER A 16 20.70 -0.35 -22.22
CA SER A 16 20.24 -1.63 -22.76
C SER A 16 20.19 -2.67 -21.63
N SER A 17 19.02 -3.22 -21.34
CA SER A 17 18.79 -4.45 -20.56
C SER A 17 17.30 -4.81 -20.66
N PRO A 18 16.90 -6.10 -20.57
CA PRO A 18 15.53 -6.51 -20.86
C PRO A 18 14.57 -5.78 -19.94
N SER A 19 13.62 -5.06 -20.53
CA SER A 19 12.57 -4.35 -19.80
C SER A 19 11.65 -5.37 -19.14
N THR A 20 12.03 -5.86 -17.97
CA THR A 20 11.08 -6.41 -17.02
C THR A 20 10.17 -5.26 -16.64
N SER A 21 9.01 -5.18 -17.28
CA SER A 21 7.93 -4.28 -16.86
C SER A 21 7.55 -4.70 -15.45
N PHE A 22 8.15 -4.04 -14.46
CA PHE A 22 7.76 -4.20 -13.06
C PHE A 22 6.35 -3.66 -12.94
N LYS A 23 5.39 -4.58 -12.84
CA LYS A 23 4.00 -4.25 -12.60
C LYS A 23 3.79 -4.30 -11.08
N PRO A 24 3.55 -3.17 -10.42
CA PRO A 24 3.32 -3.15 -8.98
C PRO A 24 2.20 -4.09 -8.56
N GLN A 25 2.36 -4.73 -7.41
CA GLN A 25 1.31 -5.56 -6.85
C GLN A 25 0.05 -4.73 -6.58
N THR A 26 -1.10 -5.29 -6.97
CA THR A 26 -2.40 -4.70 -6.62
C THR A 26 -2.70 -5.03 -5.15
N PRO A 27 -2.94 -4.00 -4.30
CA PRO A 27 -3.29 -4.24 -2.90
C PRO A 27 -4.47 -5.18 -2.76
N LEU A 28 -4.45 -5.99 -1.71
CA LEU A 28 -5.43 -7.05 -1.47
C LEU A 28 -6.86 -6.53 -1.54
N PHE A 29 -7.15 -5.41 -0.87
CA PHE A 29 -8.49 -4.80 -0.84
C PHE A 29 -9.02 -4.34 -2.20
N LEU A 30 -8.15 -4.13 -3.20
CA LEU A 30 -8.52 -3.75 -4.57
C LEU A 30 -8.63 -4.93 -5.54
N ARG A 31 -8.25 -6.14 -5.11
CA ARG A 31 -8.36 -7.31 -5.98
C ARG A 31 -9.84 -7.67 -6.18
N PRO A 32 -10.24 -8.11 -7.39
CA PRO A 32 -11.61 -8.54 -7.63
C PRO A 32 -11.92 -9.80 -6.80
N PRO A 33 -13.12 -9.89 -6.17
CA PRO A 33 -13.50 -11.00 -5.30
C PRO A 33 -13.92 -12.23 -6.13
N THR A 34 -12.94 -12.84 -6.80
CA THR A 34 -13.16 -13.89 -7.81
C THR A 34 -13.22 -15.29 -7.23
N PHE A 35 -12.73 -15.50 -6.02
CA PHE A 35 -12.70 -16.80 -5.36
C PHE A 35 -13.97 -17.01 -4.52
N LYS A 36 -14.30 -18.28 -4.29
CA LYS A 36 -15.44 -18.69 -3.45
C LYS A 36 -14.93 -19.66 -2.38
N THR A 37 -15.37 -19.45 -1.14
CA THR A 37 -15.10 -20.35 -0.02
C THR A 37 -16.33 -20.53 0.84
N THR A 38 -16.40 -21.62 1.60
CA THR A 38 -17.45 -21.78 2.61
C THR A 38 -17.13 -20.94 3.84
N LEU A 39 -18.17 -20.51 4.57
CA LEU A 39 -18.00 -19.83 5.86
C LEU A 39 -17.31 -20.75 6.88
N SER A 40 -17.56 -22.07 6.82
CA SER A 40 -16.91 -23.05 7.70
C SER A 40 -15.40 -23.08 7.50
N ASP A 41 -14.93 -23.11 6.25
CA ASP A 41 -13.50 -23.19 5.98
C ASP A 41 -12.77 -21.89 6.30
N LEU A 42 -13.43 -20.75 6.09
CA LEU A 42 -12.88 -19.45 6.51
C LEU A 42 -12.81 -19.31 8.03
N LYS A 43 -13.82 -19.81 8.77
CA LYS A 43 -13.78 -19.91 10.25
C LYS A 43 -12.65 -20.82 10.72
N LYS A 44 -12.43 -21.98 10.09
CA LYS A 44 -11.30 -22.89 10.40
C LYS A 44 -9.96 -22.19 10.17
N TRP A 45 -9.80 -21.53 9.02
CA TRP A 45 -8.60 -20.75 8.73
C TRP A 45 -8.36 -19.67 9.79
N HIS A 46 -9.39 -18.92 10.18
CA HIS A 46 -9.28 -17.85 11.17
C HIS A 46 -8.86 -18.38 12.56
N LEU A 47 -9.43 -19.51 12.99
CA LEU A 47 -9.03 -20.18 14.24
C LEU A 47 -7.57 -20.65 14.20
N TRP A 48 -7.14 -21.26 13.08
CA TRP A 48 -5.74 -21.63 12.87
C TRP A 48 -4.81 -20.41 12.92
N ALA A 49 -5.18 -19.33 12.22
CA ALA A 49 -4.38 -18.10 12.13
C ALA A 49 -4.20 -17.45 13.51
N LYS A 50 -5.28 -17.42 14.31
CA LYS A 50 -5.28 -16.95 15.70
C LYS A 50 -4.37 -17.80 16.60
N SER A 51 -4.41 -19.12 16.45
CA SER A 51 -3.52 -20.04 17.18
C SER A 51 -2.06 -19.81 16.82
N LEU A 52 -1.74 -19.67 15.53
CA LEU A 52 -0.37 -19.40 15.07
C LEU A 52 0.17 -18.08 15.65
N ALA A 53 -0.61 -17.00 15.58
CA ALA A 53 -0.23 -15.70 16.14
C ALA A 53 0.06 -15.76 17.65
N SER A 54 -0.79 -16.48 18.39
CA SER A 54 -0.63 -16.68 19.84
C SER A 54 0.63 -17.47 20.18
N SER A 55 1.00 -18.44 19.33
CA SER A 55 2.15 -19.33 19.57
C SER A 55 3.50 -18.62 19.48
N VAL A 56 3.63 -17.59 18.65
CA VAL A 56 4.92 -16.92 18.41
C VAL A 56 5.09 -15.59 19.14
N SER A 57 3.98 -14.99 19.62
CA SER A 57 4.01 -13.63 20.19
C SER A 57 4.98 -13.50 21.38
N SER A 58 5.02 -14.50 22.27
CA SER A 58 5.89 -14.43 23.45
C SER A 58 7.38 -14.54 23.08
N THR A 59 7.69 -15.16 21.94
CA THR A 59 9.05 -15.32 21.43
C THR A 59 9.58 -14.00 20.88
N PHE A 60 8.78 -13.27 20.10
CA PHE A 60 9.20 -12.00 19.49
C PHE A 60 9.43 -10.90 20.52
N LEU A 61 8.53 -10.77 21.49
CA LEU A 61 8.68 -9.82 22.59
C LEU A 61 10.00 -10.01 23.34
N LYS A 62 10.39 -11.27 23.60
CA LYS A 62 11.63 -11.59 24.31
C LYS A 62 12.90 -11.32 23.50
N LEU A 63 12.83 -11.43 22.18
CA LEU A 63 14.00 -11.30 21.30
C LEU A 63 14.33 -9.85 20.99
N ASP A 64 13.34 -9.06 20.60
CA ASP A 64 13.59 -7.74 20.01
C ASP A 64 12.41 -6.75 20.17
N ASN A 65 11.54 -6.94 21.16
CA ASN A 65 10.28 -6.20 21.25
C ASN A 65 9.44 -6.29 19.95
N GLY A 66 9.54 -7.42 19.24
CA GLY A 66 8.76 -7.69 18.05
C GLY A 66 7.25 -7.76 18.31
N PRO A 67 6.44 -8.01 17.28
CA PRO A 67 5.00 -7.84 17.36
C PRO A 67 4.38 -8.74 18.45
N ASN A 68 3.63 -8.12 19.35
CA ASN A 68 2.89 -8.82 20.38
C ASN A 68 1.60 -9.44 19.82
N SER A 69 0.93 -10.25 20.64
CA SER A 69 -0.27 -10.99 20.25
C SER A 69 -1.40 -10.04 19.90
N GLU A 70 -1.54 -8.93 20.63
CA GLU A 70 -2.55 -7.91 20.37
C GLU A 70 -2.41 -7.30 18.96
N LEU A 71 -1.19 -6.91 18.58
CA LEU A 71 -0.90 -6.36 17.25
C LEU A 71 -1.19 -7.41 16.17
N LEU A 72 -0.72 -8.64 16.33
CA LEU A 72 -0.98 -9.72 15.37
C LEU A 72 -2.48 -10.02 15.23
N LEU A 73 -3.24 -10.02 16.33
CA LEU A 73 -4.68 -10.25 16.27
C LEU A 73 -5.42 -9.10 15.57
N ARG A 74 -4.95 -7.86 15.76
CA ARG A 74 -5.48 -6.70 15.04
C ARG A 74 -5.22 -6.79 13.53
N GLU A 75 -3.98 -7.11 13.16
CA GLU A 75 -3.61 -7.32 11.75
C GLU A 75 -4.35 -8.51 11.12
N LEU A 76 -4.63 -9.57 11.88
CA LEU A 76 -5.44 -10.70 11.43
C LEU A 76 -6.87 -10.26 11.05
N ASN A 77 -7.47 -9.39 11.86
CA ASN A 77 -8.80 -8.84 11.58
C ASN A 77 -8.76 -8.02 10.29
N TRP A 78 -7.79 -7.13 10.13
CA TRP A 78 -7.62 -6.35 8.90
C TRP A 78 -7.40 -7.24 7.66
N LEU A 79 -6.62 -8.30 7.78
CA LEU A 79 -6.40 -9.25 6.68
C LEU A 79 -7.72 -9.92 6.24
N ILE A 80 -8.58 -10.29 7.18
CA ILE A 80 -9.91 -10.84 6.87
C ILE A 80 -10.80 -9.80 6.20
N GLU A 81 -10.81 -8.56 6.71
CA GLU A 81 -11.60 -7.47 6.14
C GLU A 81 -11.18 -7.20 4.69
N ASP A 82 -9.89 -7.16 4.40
CA ASP A 82 -9.35 -7.00 3.05
C ASP A 82 -9.63 -8.20 2.15
N THR A 83 -9.76 -9.40 2.72
CA THR A 83 -10.00 -10.64 1.96
C THR A 83 -11.44 -10.75 1.46
N ILE A 84 -12.42 -10.22 2.20
CA ILE A 84 -13.85 -10.40 1.92
C ILE A 84 -14.40 -9.17 1.21
N GLU A 85 -15.35 -9.38 0.29
CA GLU A 85 -15.97 -8.28 -0.45
C GLU A 85 -16.75 -7.31 0.45
N THR A 86 -17.48 -7.84 1.42
CA THR A 86 -18.31 -7.11 2.37
C THR A 86 -17.97 -7.54 3.80
N PRO A 87 -17.14 -6.79 4.55
CA PRO A 87 -16.66 -7.21 5.88
C PRO A 87 -17.79 -7.51 6.88
N LYS A 88 -18.92 -6.80 6.78
CA LYS A 88 -20.10 -7.00 7.63
C LYS A 88 -20.77 -8.37 7.45
N SER A 89 -20.48 -9.10 6.37
CA SER A 89 -21.00 -10.45 6.12
C SER A 89 -20.31 -11.54 6.94
N PHE A 90 -19.07 -11.34 7.38
CA PHE A 90 -18.30 -12.40 8.06
C PHE A 90 -18.96 -12.88 9.36
N PHE A 91 -19.66 -11.99 10.05
CA PHE A 91 -20.38 -12.29 11.29
C PHE A 91 -21.88 -12.59 11.09
N GLN A 92 -22.37 -12.60 9.86
CA GLN A 92 -23.75 -12.97 9.53
C GLN A 92 -23.79 -14.35 8.88
N GLU A 93 -24.40 -15.32 9.54
CA GLU A 93 -24.44 -16.73 9.10
C GLU A 93 -25.23 -16.98 7.80
N THR A 94 -25.75 -15.93 7.17
CA THR A 94 -26.66 -16.02 6.03
C THR A 94 -25.96 -16.07 4.67
N ILE A 95 -24.67 -15.70 4.58
CA ILE A 95 -23.93 -15.64 3.30
C ILE A 95 -22.98 -16.83 3.18
N ASN A 96 -23.36 -17.81 2.37
CA ASN A 96 -22.56 -18.98 2.02
C ASN A 96 -22.91 -19.45 0.60
N PRO A 97 -21.98 -19.48 -0.37
CA PRO A 97 -20.54 -19.25 -0.24
C PRO A 97 -20.14 -17.76 -0.15
N VAL A 98 -19.00 -17.50 0.49
CA VAL A 98 -18.40 -16.17 0.64
C VAL A 98 -17.48 -15.88 -0.54
N SER A 99 -17.61 -14.69 -1.16
CA SER A 99 -16.66 -14.22 -2.18
C SER A 99 -15.39 -13.68 -1.53
N THR A 100 -14.22 -14.15 -1.97
CA THR A 100 -12.93 -13.70 -1.46
C THR A 100 -12.02 -13.18 -2.58
N ARG A 101 -11.13 -12.27 -2.21
CA ARG A 101 -10.14 -11.62 -3.08
C ARG A 101 -8.90 -12.47 -3.33
N VAL A 102 -8.71 -13.49 -2.51
CA VAL A 102 -7.65 -14.51 -2.59
C VAL A 102 -8.22 -15.88 -2.29
N CYS A 103 -7.58 -16.94 -2.78
CA CYS A 103 -7.91 -18.31 -2.39
C CYS A 103 -7.41 -18.61 -0.97
N LEU A 104 -7.94 -19.67 -0.35
CA LEU A 104 -7.53 -20.07 1.01
C LEU A 104 -6.03 -20.39 1.10
N ASP A 105 -5.46 -21.07 0.11
CA ASP A 105 -4.03 -21.43 0.11
C ASP A 105 -3.13 -20.19 0.12
N GLU A 106 -3.46 -19.18 -0.68
CA GLU A 106 -2.75 -17.90 -0.66
C GLU A 106 -2.92 -17.21 0.70
N LEU A 107 -4.12 -17.25 1.29
CA LEU A 107 -4.39 -16.66 2.59
C LEU A 107 -3.58 -17.32 3.73
N TYR A 108 -3.43 -18.65 3.72
CA TYR A 108 -2.50 -19.36 4.60
C TYR A 108 -1.05 -18.88 4.41
N ASN A 109 -0.61 -18.72 3.16
CA ASN A 109 0.76 -18.29 2.85
C ASN A 109 1.03 -16.84 3.27
N LEU A 110 0.08 -15.93 3.05
CA LEU A 110 0.17 -14.54 3.50
C LEU A 110 0.33 -14.46 5.03
N TRP A 111 -0.48 -15.23 5.76
CA TRP A 111 -0.39 -15.24 7.23
C TRP A 111 0.92 -15.84 7.74
N LYS A 112 1.40 -16.93 7.13
CA LYS A 112 2.73 -17.49 7.47
C LYS A 112 3.86 -16.49 7.21
N GLN A 113 3.83 -15.76 6.10
CA GLN A 113 4.82 -14.72 5.83
C GLN A 113 4.81 -13.63 6.91
N ARG A 114 3.62 -13.21 7.35
CA ARG A 114 3.51 -12.22 8.43
C ARG A 114 4.06 -12.74 9.74
N VAL A 115 3.65 -13.94 10.13
CA VAL A 115 3.87 -14.47 11.48
C VAL A 115 5.22 -15.16 11.60
N GLU A 116 5.57 -16.08 10.71
CA GLU A 116 6.79 -16.88 10.78
C GLU A 116 8.01 -16.16 10.20
N LYS A 117 7.81 -15.39 9.11
CA LYS A 117 8.90 -14.65 8.45
C LYS A 117 9.01 -13.20 8.91
N ARG A 118 8.10 -12.76 9.79
CA ARG A 118 8.06 -11.39 10.31
C ARG A 118 8.04 -10.32 9.20
N ARG A 119 7.47 -10.66 8.04
CA ARG A 119 7.35 -9.72 6.92
C ARG A 119 6.40 -8.58 7.32
N PRO A 120 6.73 -7.30 7.03
CA PRO A 120 5.85 -6.18 7.36
C PRO A 120 4.42 -6.39 6.86
N PHE A 121 3.43 -6.13 7.69
CA PHE A 121 2.02 -6.36 7.35
C PHE A 121 1.60 -5.61 6.07
N GLN A 122 2.11 -4.40 5.88
CA GLN A 122 1.89 -3.59 4.69
C GLN A 122 2.29 -4.30 3.39
N TYR A 123 3.38 -5.08 3.40
CA TYR A 123 3.78 -5.87 2.25
C TYR A 123 2.95 -7.14 2.07
N ILE A 124 2.25 -7.59 3.10
CA ILE A 124 1.30 -8.70 3.04
C ILE A 124 0.01 -8.25 2.33
N VAL A 125 -0.52 -7.10 2.71
CA VAL A 125 -1.75 -6.53 2.12
C VAL A 125 -1.48 -5.67 0.87
N GLY A 126 -0.22 -5.30 0.63
CA GLY A 126 0.25 -4.54 -0.52
C GLY A 126 -0.03 -3.04 -0.45
N CYS A 127 -0.39 -2.49 0.71
CA CYS A 127 -0.66 -1.07 0.88
C CYS A 127 -0.30 -0.54 2.27
N GLU A 128 -0.19 0.79 2.35
CA GLU A 128 -0.06 1.54 3.59
C GLU A 128 -0.97 2.78 3.57
N HIS A 129 -1.52 3.10 4.73
CA HIS A 129 -2.22 4.36 4.97
C HIS A 129 -1.22 5.46 5.34
N TRP A 130 -1.28 6.59 4.66
CA TRP A 130 -0.40 7.73 4.89
C TRP A 130 -1.16 9.03 4.58
N ARG A 131 -1.33 9.90 5.58
CA ARG A 131 -2.32 11.00 5.56
C ARG A 131 -3.71 10.47 5.14
N ASP A 132 -4.35 11.14 4.19
CA ASP A 132 -5.61 10.72 3.56
C ASP A 132 -5.40 9.80 2.35
N LEU A 133 -4.19 9.29 2.14
CA LEU A 133 -3.85 8.41 1.03
C LEU A 133 -3.77 6.94 1.48
N VAL A 134 -4.32 6.05 0.65
CA VAL A 134 -3.91 4.64 0.62
C VAL A 134 -2.95 4.46 -0.54
N LEU A 135 -1.69 4.15 -0.22
CA LEU A 135 -0.59 3.98 -1.16
C LEU A 135 -0.28 2.50 -1.31
N SER A 136 -0.02 2.05 -2.53
CA SER A 136 0.50 0.70 -2.78
C SER A 136 1.97 0.66 -2.36
N VAL A 137 2.37 -0.42 -1.72
CA VAL A 137 3.75 -0.67 -1.29
C VAL A 137 4.08 -2.14 -1.50
N GLU A 138 5.35 -2.44 -1.75
CA GLU A 138 5.84 -3.81 -1.91
C GLU A 138 7.32 -3.89 -1.51
N GLU A 139 7.86 -5.11 -1.51
CA GLU A 139 9.26 -5.35 -1.18
C GLU A 139 10.19 -4.52 -2.09
N GLY A 140 11.18 -3.85 -1.49
CA GLY A 140 12.05 -2.92 -2.22
C GLY A 140 11.55 -1.48 -2.29
N VAL A 141 10.40 -1.16 -1.68
CA VAL A 141 9.88 0.21 -1.52
C VAL A 141 9.67 0.53 -0.06
N LEU A 142 10.24 1.63 0.43
CA LEU A 142 10.05 2.06 1.81
C LEU A 142 8.56 2.26 2.14
N ILE A 143 8.10 1.60 3.19
CA ILE A 143 6.78 1.87 3.78
C ILE A 143 6.78 3.30 4.33
N PRO A 144 5.92 4.21 3.82
CA PRO A 144 5.83 5.58 4.30
C PRO A 144 5.65 5.63 5.82
N ARG A 145 6.28 6.61 6.46
CA ARG A 145 6.27 6.74 7.91
C ARG A 145 5.37 7.90 8.33
N PRO A 146 4.60 7.80 9.42
CA PRO A 146 3.76 8.89 9.90
C PRO A 146 4.55 10.19 10.13
N GLU A 147 5.80 10.10 10.57
CA GLU A 147 6.66 11.26 10.82
C GLU A 147 6.96 12.05 9.53
N THR A 148 6.94 11.42 8.36
CA THR A 148 7.19 12.12 7.08
C THR A 148 5.97 12.89 6.61
N GLU A 149 4.80 12.74 7.24
CA GLU A 149 3.60 13.52 6.91
C GLU A 149 3.82 15.02 7.16
N LEU A 150 4.60 15.36 8.20
CA LEU A 150 4.93 16.73 8.57
C LEU A 150 5.65 17.49 7.45
N ILE A 151 6.38 16.80 6.57
CA ILE A 151 7.06 17.44 5.44
C ILE A 151 6.06 18.10 4.49
N VAL A 152 4.87 17.50 4.31
CA VAL A 152 3.83 18.09 3.46
C VAL A 152 3.27 19.38 4.07
N ASP A 153 3.10 19.40 5.38
CA ASP A 153 2.60 20.58 6.11
C ASP A 153 3.62 21.73 6.02
N LEU A 154 4.92 21.43 6.18
CA LEU A 154 5.99 22.40 6.00
C LEU A 154 6.02 22.98 4.58
N VAL A 155 5.75 22.15 3.57
CA VAL A 155 5.65 22.63 2.18
C VAL A 155 4.44 23.55 2.00
N ASP A 156 3.28 23.18 2.56
CA ASP A 156 2.06 23.99 2.51
C ASP A 156 2.26 25.38 3.15
N ASP A 157 2.93 25.45 4.29
CA ASP A 157 3.25 26.72 4.95
C ASP A 157 4.14 27.61 4.07
N VAL A 158 5.19 27.04 3.47
CA VAL A 158 6.14 27.79 2.64
C VAL A 158 5.50 28.30 1.35
N VAL A 159 4.64 27.51 0.69
CA VAL A 159 4.02 27.95 -0.58
C VAL A 159 2.89 28.95 -0.40
N LYS A 160 2.24 28.97 0.77
CA LYS A 160 1.23 30.00 1.10
C LYS A 160 1.83 31.39 1.23
N GLU A 161 3.09 31.46 1.64
CA GLU A 161 3.82 32.72 1.80
C GLU A 161 4.60 33.12 0.52
N ASN A 162 4.67 32.23 -0.49
CA ASN A 162 5.46 32.45 -1.69
C ASN A 162 4.82 31.79 -2.93
N GLU A 163 4.12 32.61 -3.73
CA GLU A 163 3.49 32.17 -4.98
C GLU A 163 4.49 31.63 -6.02
N GLU A 164 5.74 32.11 -6.05
CA GLU A 164 6.76 31.57 -6.97
C GLU A 164 7.10 30.10 -6.65
N LEU A 165 7.10 29.74 -5.36
CA LEU A 165 7.30 28.37 -4.94
C LEU A 165 6.07 27.50 -5.23
N LYS A 166 4.87 28.07 -5.15
CA LYS A 166 3.63 27.39 -5.50
C LYS A 166 3.52 27.04 -6.98
N GLU A 167 3.94 27.97 -7.85
CA GLU A 167 4.04 27.76 -9.31
C GLU A 167 5.33 27.02 -9.72
N GLY A 168 6.19 26.72 -8.74
CA GLY A 168 7.52 26.20 -8.94
C GLY A 168 7.58 24.71 -9.34
N LEU A 169 8.80 24.31 -9.70
CA LEU A 169 9.16 22.93 -9.97
C LEU A 169 9.89 22.34 -8.75
N TRP A 170 9.28 21.34 -8.13
CA TRP A 170 9.82 20.64 -6.96
C TRP A 170 10.42 19.29 -7.35
N ALA A 171 11.39 18.81 -6.56
CA ALA A 171 12.00 17.50 -6.74
C ALA A 171 11.90 16.66 -5.46
N ASP A 172 11.42 15.42 -5.60
CA ASP A 172 11.43 14.39 -4.56
C ASP A 172 12.49 13.34 -4.92
N LEU A 173 13.58 13.31 -4.14
CA LEU A 173 14.76 12.49 -4.37
C LEU A 173 14.71 11.26 -3.46
N GLY A 174 14.60 10.06 -4.04
CA GLY A 174 14.32 8.84 -3.29
C GLY A 174 12.83 8.71 -2.96
N THR A 175 11.98 8.94 -3.97
CA THR A 175 10.52 9.07 -3.80
C THR A 175 9.85 7.82 -3.23
N GLY A 176 10.48 6.64 -3.31
CA GLY A 176 9.93 5.40 -2.79
C GLY A 176 8.55 5.11 -3.38
N SER A 177 7.51 5.11 -2.55
CA SER A 177 6.12 4.87 -2.97
C SER A 177 5.45 6.09 -3.64
N GLY A 178 6.14 7.23 -3.71
CA GLY A 178 5.60 8.50 -4.18
C GLY A 178 4.83 9.29 -3.12
N ALA A 179 4.93 8.92 -1.83
CA ALA A 179 4.13 9.53 -0.76
C ALA A 179 4.29 11.07 -0.71
N LEU A 180 5.54 11.55 -0.61
CA LEU A 180 5.84 12.98 -0.56
C LEU A 180 5.52 13.64 -1.89
N ALA A 181 5.95 13.07 -3.03
CA ALA A 181 5.64 13.63 -4.34
C ALA A 181 4.14 13.84 -4.57
N ILE A 182 3.30 12.87 -4.21
CA ILE A 182 1.83 12.98 -4.33
C ILE A 182 1.29 14.01 -3.33
N GLY A 183 1.76 13.97 -2.07
CA GLY A 183 1.35 14.92 -1.04
C GLY A 183 1.63 16.37 -1.44
N ILE A 184 2.86 16.65 -1.85
CA ILE A 184 3.31 17.97 -2.30
C ILE A 184 2.55 18.38 -3.57
N ALA A 185 2.40 17.50 -4.56
CA ALA A 185 1.66 17.83 -5.78
C ALA A 185 0.20 18.25 -5.50
N ARG A 186 -0.43 17.71 -4.45
CA ARG A 186 -1.78 18.12 -4.04
C ARG A 186 -1.82 19.50 -3.40
N ILE A 187 -0.76 19.90 -2.69
CA ILE A 187 -0.61 21.25 -2.16
C ILE A 187 -0.41 22.27 -3.29
N LEU A 188 0.46 21.95 -4.25
CA LEU A 188 0.77 22.82 -5.39
C LEU A 188 -0.39 22.97 -6.39
N GLY A 189 -1.33 22.01 -6.42
CA GLY A 189 -2.49 22.07 -7.30
C GLY A 189 -2.13 22.01 -8.79
N SER A 190 -2.81 22.82 -9.61
CA SER A 190 -2.54 22.94 -11.05
C SER A 190 -1.32 23.79 -11.38
N ASP A 191 -0.84 24.55 -10.41
CA ASP A 191 0.04 25.69 -10.64
C ASP A 191 1.50 25.24 -10.61
N GLY A 192 1.83 24.30 -9.71
CA GLY A 192 3.17 23.73 -9.59
C GLY A 192 3.30 22.30 -10.14
N ARG A 193 4.53 21.79 -10.11
CA ARG A 193 4.86 20.41 -10.54
C ARG A 193 5.87 19.76 -9.60
N VAL A 194 5.79 18.44 -9.48
CA VAL A 194 6.77 17.64 -8.74
C VAL A 194 7.40 16.61 -9.66
N ILE A 195 8.73 16.57 -9.68
CA ILE A 195 9.53 15.51 -10.30
C ILE A 195 9.94 14.54 -9.19
N ALA A 196 9.46 13.30 -9.31
CA ALA A 196 9.76 12.22 -8.39
C ALA A 196 10.83 11.30 -9.01
N THR A 197 11.91 11.06 -8.29
CA THR A 197 13.01 10.21 -8.77
C THR A 197 13.41 9.18 -7.72
N ASP A 198 13.85 8.01 -8.16
CA ASP A 198 14.42 6.99 -7.30
C ASP A 198 15.47 6.20 -8.08
N LEU A 199 16.48 5.68 -7.38
CA LEU A 199 17.45 4.77 -7.97
C LEU A 199 16.82 3.38 -8.21
N SER A 200 15.84 3.01 -7.39
CA SER A 200 15.16 1.72 -7.47
C SER A 200 14.12 1.71 -8.61
N PRO A 201 14.24 0.79 -9.59
CA PRO A 201 13.22 0.62 -10.62
C PRO A 201 11.87 0.14 -10.04
N VAL A 202 11.89 -0.55 -8.89
CA VAL A 202 10.67 -0.97 -8.19
C VAL A 202 9.97 0.24 -7.59
N ALA A 203 10.71 1.12 -6.91
CA ALA A 203 10.16 2.35 -6.33
C ALA A 203 9.54 3.25 -7.40
N THR A 204 10.25 3.51 -8.51
CA THR A 204 9.71 4.32 -9.61
C THR A 204 8.45 3.72 -10.23
N ALA A 205 8.36 2.39 -10.36
CA ALA A 205 7.16 1.71 -10.84
C ALA A 205 5.99 1.87 -9.85
N VAL A 206 6.22 1.67 -8.55
CA VAL A 206 5.21 1.82 -7.50
C VAL A 206 4.72 3.27 -7.38
N ALA A 207 5.63 4.24 -7.36
CA ALA A 207 5.29 5.66 -7.35
C ALA A 207 4.43 6.02 -8.57
N SER A 208 4.81 5.54 -9.76
CA SER A 208 4.02 5.75 -10.99
C SER A 208 2.62 5.16 -10.90
N TYR A 209 2.48 3.94 -10.34
CA TYR A 209 1.19 3.29 -10.14
C TYR A 209 0.31 4.04 -9.13
N ASN A 210 0.88 4.51 -8.03
CA ASN A 210 0.17 5.31 -7.04
C ASN A 210 -0.32 6.65 -7.63
N VAL A 211 0.51 7.34 -8.42
CA VAL A 211 0.11 8.56 -9.14
C VAL A 211 -1.06 8.28 -10.09
N GLN A 212 -1.00 7.20 -10.88
CA GLN A 212 -2.08 6.85 -11.82
C GLN A 212 -3.40 6.56 -11.11
N ARG A 213 -3.36 5.84 -9.98
CA ARG A 213 -4.55 5.57 -9.18
C ARG A 213 -5.20 6.84 -8.64
N LYS A 214 -4.41 7.82 -8.24
CA LYS A 214 -4.92 9.10 -7.71
C LYS A 214 -5.46 10.03 -8.78
N LYS A 215 -5.06 9.85 -10.04
CA LYS A 215 -5.67 10.56 -11.18
C LYS A 215 -7.03 9.98 -11.61
N SER A 216 -7.33 8.75 -11.20
CA SER A 216 -8.53 8.01 -11.63
C SER A 216 -9.67 8.09 -10.61
N MET A 217 -9.49 8.85 -9.54
CA MET A 217 -10.48 9.15 -8.49
C MET A 217 -10.83 10.63 -8.57
#